data_AF-A0A3A5K609-F1
#
_entry.id   AF-A0A3A5K609-F1
#
_cell.length_a   1.000
_cell.length_b   1.000
_cell.length_c   1.000
_cell.angle_alpha   90.00
_cell.angle_beta   90.00
_cell.angle_gamma   90.00
#
_symmetry.space_group_name_H-M   'P 1'
#
loop_
_entity.id
_entity.type
_entity.pdbx_description
1 polymer ?
#
loop_
_entity_poly.entity_id
_entity_poly.type
_entity_poly.pdbx_seq_one_letter_code
_entity_poly.pdbx_strand_id
1 'polypeptide(L)' 'MKKTTKGLTPNAPSHILGQRTFAAITAVEGINLSAASRKRLADLKKRKLSPDDQRAEIIRAYQDAKSRG' A
#
# COMPACT_ATOMS: atom_id res chain seq x y z
N MET A 1 -13.19 -24.12 22.22
CA MET A 1 -13.94 -23.09 21.44
C MET A 1 -13.01 -22.53 20.37
N LYS A 2 -13.31 -22.72 19.08
CA LYS A 2 -12.45 -22.28 17.96
C LYS A 2 -12.59 -20.76 17.80
N LYS A 3 -11.48 -20.02 17.89
CA LYS A 3 -11.45 -18.56 17.64
C LYS A 3 -11.67 -18.33 16.14
N THR A 4 -12.85 -17.86 15.77
CA THR A 4 -13.13 -17.38 14.41
C THR A 4 -12.46 -16.03 14.24
N THR A 5 -11.36 -15.99 13.49
CA THR A 5 -10.83 -14.74 12.97
C THR A 5 -11.92 -14.12 12.09
N LYS A 6 -12.51 -13.03 12.57
CA LYS A 6 -13.51 -12.25 11.83
C LYS A 6 -12.81 -11.70 10.58
N GLY A 7 -12.90 -12.44 9.48
CA GLY A 7 -12.39 -12.02 8.18
C GLY A 7 -13.01 -10.66 7.84
N LEU A 8 -12.17 -9.71 7.46
CA LEU A 8 -12.60 -8.43 6.91
C LEU A 8 -13.39 -8.73 5.63
N THR A 9 -14.70 -8.74 5.72
CA THR A 9 -15.58 -8.94 4.57
C THR A 9 -15.44 -7.74 3.64
N PRO A 10 -15.18 -7.93 2.34
CA PRO A 10 -14.89 -6.84 1.39
C PRO A 10 -16.16 -6.10 0.92
N ASN A 11 -17.21 -6.06 1.73
CA ASN A 11 -18.55 -5.64 1.30
C ASN A 11 -18.86 -4.16 1.58
N ALA A 12 -17.88 -3.39 2.06
CA ALA A 12 -17.95 -1.94 2.11
C ALA A 12 -17.31 -1.36 0.85
N PRO A 13 -17.87 -0.31 0.22
CA PRO A 13 -17.18 0.38 -0.86
C PRO A 13 -15.79 0.76 -0.35
N SER A 14 -14.75 0.26 -1.01
CA SER A 14 -13.38 0.49 -0.61
C SER A 14 -13.09 1.98 -0.74
N HIS A 15 -13.22 2.72 0.39
CA HIS A 15 -12.93 4.13 0.42
C HIS A 15 -11.40 4.30 0.34
N ILE A 16 -10.90 4.47 -0.89
CA ILE A 16 -9.50 4.74 -1.13
C ILE A 16 -9.22 6.16 -0.68
N LEU A 17 -8.43 6.28 0.39
CA LEU A 17 -7.90 7.58 0.82
C LEU A 17 -7.04 8.15 -0.31
N GLY A 18 -7.46 9.27 -0.87
CA GLY A 18 -6.67 9.98 -1.87
C GLY A 18 -5.34 10.46 -1.30
N GLN A 19 -4.41 10.85 -2.19
CA GLN A 19 -3.05 11.26 -1.81
C GLN A 19 -3.03 12.35 -0.74
N ARG A 20 -3.96 13.31 -0.79
CA ARG A 20 -4.05 14.41 0.19
C ARG A 20 -4.41 13.89 1.59
N THR A 21 -5.40 13.01 1.69
CA THR A 21 -5.85 12.44 2.97
C THR A 21 -4.79 11.53 3.55
N PHE A 22 -4.17 10.69 2.73
CA PHE A 22 -3.04 9.87 3.15
C PHE A 22 -1.90 10.73 3.70
N ALA A 23 -1.49 11.79 2.99
CA ALA A 23 -0.43 12.70 3.43
C ALA A 23 -0.75 13.37 4.77
N ALA A 24 -2.00 13.81 4.98
CA ALA A 24 -2.43 14.43 6.22
C ALA A 24 -2.34 13.45 7.41
N ILE A 25 -2.79 12.21 7.25
CA ILE A 25 -2.71 11.17 8.28
C ILE A 25 -1.24 10.85 8.58
N THR A 26 -0.44 10.58 7.54
CA THR A 26 0.97 10.22 7.73
C THR A 26 1.80 11.33 8.37
N ALA A 27 1.45 12.59 8.14
CA ALA A 27 2.11 13.73 8.79
C ALA A 27 1.83 13.78 10.29
N VAL A 28 0.60 13.44 10.71
CA VAL A 28 0.22 13.35 12.14
C VAL A 28 0.85 12.14 12.80
N GLU A 29 0.89 10.99 12.12
CA GLU A 29 1.42 9.73 12.66
C GLU A 29 2.95 9.62 12.57
N GLY A 30 3.63 10.57 11.92
CA GLY A 30 5.07 10.53 11.70
C GLY A 30 5.54 9.43 10.74
N ILE A 31 4.62 8.78 10.03
CA ILE A 31 4.92 7.69 9.10
C ILE A 31 5.43 8.28 7.79
N ASN A 32 6.62 7.85 7.36
CA ASN A 32 7.21 8.31 6.11
C ASN A 32 7.59 7.14 5.21
N LEU A 33 7.49 7.34 3.90
CA LEU A 33 7.99 6.39 2.93
C LEU A 33 9.52 6.36 2.95
N SER A 34 10.11 5.17 2.99
CA SER A 34 11.54 4.98 2.79
C SER A 34 12.00 5.57 1.45
N ALA A 35 13.29 5.88 1.31
CA ALA A 35 13.85 6.36 0.05
C ALA A 35 13.57 5.39 -1.13
N ALA A 36 13.70 4.08 -0.90
CA ALA A 36 13.40 3.06 -1.89
C ALA A 36 11.92 3.06 -2.31
N SER A 37 11.02 3.20 -1.33
CA SER A 37 9.57 3.27 -1.58
C SER A 37 9.18 4.53 -2.36
N ARG A 38 9.79 5.68 -2.05
CA ARG A 38 9.58 6.94 -2.79
C ARG A 38 10.02 6.82 -4.25
N LYS A 39 11.21 6.24 -4.49
CA LYS A 39 11.71 5.98 -5.84
C LYS A 39 10.75 5.10 -6.63
N ARG A 40 10.32 3.98 -6.05
CA ARG A 40 9.35 3.07 -6.67
C ARG A 40 8.04 3.76 -7.03
N LEU A 41 7.50 4.59 -6.14
CA LEU A 41 6.27 5.34 -6.42
C LEU A 41 6.45 6.30 -7.61
N ALA A 42 7.59 6.98 -7.70
CA ALA A 42 7.90 7.86 -8.83
C ALA A 42 8.01 7.06 -10.15
N ASP A 43 8.62 5.88 -10.12
CA ASP A 43 8.75 5.01 -11.29
C ASP A 43 7.39 4.43 -11.73
N LEU A 44 6.54 4.02 -10.78
CA LEU A 44 5.18 3.54 -11.06
C LEU A 44 4.32 4.62 -11.73
N LYS A 45 4.41 5.87 -11.27
CA LYS A 45 3.68 7.00 -11.89
C LYS A 45 4.05 7.22 -13.36
N LYS A 46 5.30 6.92 -13.75
CA LYS A 46 5.74 7.02 -15.15
C LYS A 46 5.22 5.89 -16.03
N ARG A 47 5.01 4.70 -15.46
CA ARG A 47 4.67 3.46 -16.20
C ARG A 47 3.21 3.38 -16.66
N LYS A 48 2.35 4.39 -16.41
CA LYS A 48 0.92 4.44 -16.78
C LYS A 48 0.15 3.12 -16.51
N LEU A 49 0.48 2.47 -15.40
CA LEU A 49 -0.11 1.18 -15.01
C LEU A 49 -1.54 1.35 -14.50
N SER A 50 -2.36 0.31 -14.67
CA SER A 50 -3.68 0.24 -14.03
C SER A 50 -3.53 0.24 -12.50
N PRO A 51 -4.55 0.67 -11.74
CA PRO A 51 -4.50 0.62 -10.28
C PRO A 51 -4.22 -0.78 -9.72
N ASP A 52 -4.72 -1.83 -10.38
CA ASP A 52 -4.49 -3.22 -9.98
C ASP A 52 -3.03 -3.64 -10.18
N ASP A 53 -2.45 -3.29 -11.33
CA ASP A 53 -1.04 -3.57 -11.62
C ASP A 53 -0.11 -2.80 -10.68
N GLN A 54 -0.46 -1.55 -10.35
CA GLN A 54 0.29 -0.77 -9.36
C GLN A 54 0.27 -1.44 -7.99
N ARG A 55 -0.89 -1.95 -7.55
CA ARG A 55 -1.00 -2.69 -6.29
C ARG A 55 -0.17 -3.96 -6.30
N ALA A 56 -0.26 -4.76 -7.37
CA ALA A 56 0.49 -6.00 -7.50
C ALA A 56 2.01 -5.77 -7.43
N GLU A 57 2.53 -4.76 -8.14
CA GLU A 57 3.97 -4.44 -8.13
C GLU A 57 4.44 -3.94 -6.75
N ILE A 58 3.63 -3.15 -6.04
CA ILE A 58 3.93 -2.71 -4.68
C ILE A 58 4.01 -3.91 -3.74
N ILE A 59 3.00 -4.78 -3.74
CA ILE A 59 2.95 -5.96 -2.86
C ILE A 59 4.16 -6.87 -3.12
N ARG A 60 4.43 -7.17 -4.40
CA ARG A 60 5.58 -8.01 -4.80
C ARG A 60 6.89 -7.45 -4.26
N ALA A 61 7.10 -6.15 -4.40
CA ALA A 61 8.35 -5.52 -3.97
C ALA A 61 8.60 -5.57 -2.45
N TYR A 62 7.54 -5.65 -1.64
CA TYR A 62 7.66 -5.82 -0.18
C TYR A 62 7.69 -7.29 0.26
N GLN A 63 7.11 -8.20 -0.51
CA GLN A 63 7.28 -9.64 -0.30
C GLN A 63 8.73 -10.06 -0.58
N ASP A 64 9.31 -9.59 -1.68
CA ASP A 64 10.72 -9.87 -2.04
C ASP A 64 11.71 -9.24 -1.03
N ALA A 65 11.33 -8.15 -0.38
CA ALA A 65 12.16 -7.53 0.66
C ALA A 65 12.18 -8.36 1.96
N LYS A 66 11.09 -9.09 2.26
CA LYS A 66 10.98 -9.93 3.47
C LYS A 66 11.74 -11.26 3.34
N SER A 67 11.90 -11.78 2.11
CA SER A 67 12.60 -13.06 1.88
C SER A 67 14.13 -12.94 1.87
N ARG A 68 14.67 -11.72 1.85
CA ARG A 68 16.12 -11.44 1.88
C ARG A 68 16.63 -10.95 3.23
N GLY A 69 15.78 -10.98 4.26
CA GLY A 69 16.11 -10.60 5.64
C GLY A 69 16.40 -11.81 6.50
#